data_AF-A0A1G4T542-F1
#
_entry.id   AF-A0A1G4T542-F1
#
_cell.length_a   1.000
_cell.length_b   1.000
_cell.length_c   1.000
_cell.angle_alpha   90.00
_cell.angle_beta   90.00
_cell.angle_gamma   90.00
#
_symmetry.space_group_name_H-M   'P 1'
#
loop_
_entity.id
_entity.type
_entity.pdbx_description
1 polymer ?
#
loop_
_entity_poly.entity_id
_entity_poly.type
_entity_poly.pdbx_seq_one_letter_code
_entity_poly.pdbx_strand_id
1 'polypeptide(L)' 'TVENTNGRVRKWLSREVDPLSISDGELRDICDRLNSTPRKCLGYRTPAEVFRKKLLAQMRRVG' A
#
# COMPACT_ATOMS: atom_id res chain seq x y z
N THR A 1 10.15 -1.14 5.60
CA THR A 1 10.47 -2.59 5.67
C THR A 1 9.19 -3.37 5.44
N VAL A 2 9.29 -4.62 4.98
CA VAL A 2 8.13 -5.52 4.82
C VAL A 2 7.36 -5.63 6.13
N GLU A 3 8.08 -5.76 7.25
CA GLU A 3 7.49 -5.88 8.59
C GLU A 3 6.61 -4.69 9.00
N ASN A 4 7.02 -3.45 8.70
CA ASN A 4 6.20 -2.26 9.00
C ASN A 4 4.91 -2.24 8.16
N THR A 5 4.96 -2.74 6.92
CA THR A 5 3.77 -2.88 6.07
C THR A 5 2.82 -3.92 6.66
N ASN A 6 3.34 -5.09 7.07
CA ASN A 6 2.54 -6.14 7.72
C ASN A 6 1.88 -5.62 9.01
N GLY A 7 2.63 -4.89 9.83
CA GLY A 7 2.09 -4.26 11.04
C GLY A 7 0.93 -3.29 10.77
N ARG A 8 0.94 -2.60 9.63
CA ARG A 8 -0.17 -1.71 9.22
C ARG A 8 -1.37 -2.47 8.71
N VAL A 9 -1.17 -3.57 7.96
CA VAL A 9 -2.25 -4.44 7.50
C VAL A 9 -3.10 -4.93 8.68
N ARG A 10 -2.45 -5.29 9.80
CA ARG A 10 -3.12 -5.71 11.04
C ARG A 10 -4.05 -4.67 11.68
N LYS A 11 -4.10 -3.43 11.17
CA LYS A 11 -5.14 -2.47 11.57
C LYS A 11 -6.53 -2.87 11.04
N TRP A 12 -6.57 -3.59 9.91
CA TRP A 12 -7.82 -3.98 9.24
C TRP A 12 -8.06 -5.48 9.25
N LEU A 13 -7.07 -6.27 9.63
CA LEU A 13 -7.21 -7.71 9.84
C LEU A 13 -7.17 -8.03 11.33
N SER A 14 -8.03 -8.94 11.76
CA SER A 14 -7.90 -9.55 13.08
C SER A 14 -6.52 -10.18 13.24
N ARG A 15 -6.00 -10.21 14.47
CA ARG A 15 -4.71 -10.86 14.75
C ARG A 15 -4.77 -12.37 14.50
N GLU A 16 -5.95 -12.95 14.65
CA GLU A 16 -6.26 -14.38 14.54
C GLU A 16 -6.67 -14.81 13.12
N VAL A 17 -6.78 -13.86 12.18
CA VAL A 17 -7.08 -14.20 10.78
C VAL A 17 -5.98 -15.11 10.23
N ASP A 18 -6.38 -16.24 9.67
CA ASP A 18 -5.52 -17.06 8.82
C ASP A 18 -5.27 -16.30 7.51
N PRO A 19 -4.02 -15.90 7.18
CA PRO A 19 -3.73 -15.18 5.95
C PRO A 19 -4.13 -15.93 4.68
N LEU A 20 -4.19 -17.26 4.72
CA LEU A 20 -4.59 -18.08 3.58
C LEU A 20 -6.10 -18.13 3.35
N SER A 21 -6.89 -17.71 4.35
CA SER A 21 -8.35 -17.62 4.25
C SER A 21 -8.85 -16.33 3.59
N ILE A 22 -7.95 -15.36 3.38
CA ILE A 22 -8.28 -14.06 2.79
C ILE A 22 -8.52 -14.22 1.29
N SER A 23 -9.68 -13.79 0.82
CA SER A 23 -9.99 -13.79 -0.60
C SER A 23 -9.18 -12.74 -1.37
N ASP A 24 -9.01 -12.94 -2.68
CA ASP A 24 -8.34 -11.97 -3.55
C ASP A 24 -9.00 -10.58 -3.51
N GLY A 25 -10.33 -10.54 -3.34
CA GLY A 25 -11.09 -9.30 -3.20
C GLY A 25 -10.75 -8.54 -1.92
N GLU A 26 -10.71 -9.23 -0.78
CA GLU A 26 -10.31 -8.63 0.49
C GLU A 26 -8.84 -8.18 0.46
N LEU A 27 -7.97 -8.97 -0.17
CA LEU A 27 -6.57 -8.60 -0.35
C LEU A 27 -6.43 -7.32 -1.20
N ARG A 28 -7.26 -7.18 -2.25
CA ARG A 28 -7.34 -5.97 -3.08
C ARG A 28 -7.75 -4.77 -2.24
N ASP A 29 -8.81 -4.90 -1.44
CA ASP A 29 -9.30 -3.83 -0.58
C ASP A 29 -8.26 -3.36 0.45
N ILE A 30 -7.52 -4.30 1.03
CA ILE A 30 -6.42 -3.99 1.95
C ILE A 30 -5.30 -3.23 1.22
N CYS A 31 -4.93 -3.68 0.03
CA CYS A 31 -3.95 -3.00 -0.81
C CYS A 31 -4.39 -1.59 -1.15
N ASP A 32 -5.65 -1.40 -1.54
CA ASP A 32 -6.20 -0.10 -1.90
C ASP A 32 -6.22 0.85 -0.71
N ARG A 33 -6.61 0.38 0.49
CA ARG A 33 -6.52 1.15 1.74
C ARG A 33 -5.07 1.54 2.07
N LEU A 34 -4.13 0.61 1.97
CA LEU A 34 -2.72 0.87 2.22
C LEU A 34 -2.16 1.95 1.29
N ASN A 35 -2.49 1.84 0.01
CA ASN A 35 -1.98 2.70 -1.07
C ASN A 35 -2.66 4.06 -1.12
N SER A 36 -3.86 4.20 -0.55
CA SER A 36 -4.61 5.47 -0.40
C SER A 36 -4.37 6.15 0.95
N THR A 37 -3.75 5.49 1.94
CA THR A 37 -3.49 6.09 3.25
C THR A 37 -2.30 7.06 3.22
N PRO A 38 -2.49 8.37 3.54
CA PRO A 38 -1.42 9.36 3.67
C PRO A 38 -0.33 8.94 4.64
N ARG A 39 0.94 9.20 4.30
CA ARG A 39 2.10 8.87 5.16
C ARG A 39 2.91 10.12 5.47
N LYS A 40 3.19 10.38 6.76
CA LYS A 40 4.04 11.49 7.20
C LYS A 40 5.42 11.49 6.52
N CYS A 41 6.03 10.32 6.34
CA CYS A 41 7.31 10.17 5.65
C CYS A 41 7.26 10.48 4.14
N LEU A 42 6.07 10.61 3.56
CA LEU A 42 5.84 11.04 2.18
C LEU A 42 5.34 12.48 2.09
N GLY A 43 5.48 13.27 3.16
CA GLY A 43 4.90 14.62 3.23
C GLY A 43 3.37 14.59 3.21
N TYR A 44 2.76 13.59 3.86
CA TYR A 44 1.32 13.34 3.88
C TYR A 44 0.69 13.03 2.52
N ARG A 45 1.50 12.64 1.54
CA ARG A 45 1.01 12.02 0.29
C ARG A 45 0.74 10.54 0.47
N THR A 46 -0.07 9.99 -0.42
CA THR A 46 -0.36 8.55 -0.48
C THR A 46 0.74 7.81 -1.24
N PRO A 47 1.01 6.52 -0.92
CA PRO A 47 1.92 5.71 -1.72
C PRO A 47 1.55 5.71 -3.22
N ALA A 48 0.26 5.64 -3.56
CA ALA A 48 -0.21 5.66 -4.95
C ALA A 48 0.18 6.96 -5.69
N GLU A 49 0.04 8.12 -5.05
CA GLU A 49 0.42 9.41 -5.63
C GLU A 49 1.91 9.51 -5.91
N VAL A 50 2.74 9.10 -4.94
CA VAL A 50 4.20 9.16 -5.06
C VAL A 50 4.67 8.17 -6.13
N PHE A 51 4.09 6.97 -6.17
CA PHE A 51 4.38 5.97 -7.19
C PHE A 51 4.05 6.48 -8.59
N ARG A 52 2.84 7.02 -8.81
CA ARG A 52 2.42 7.59 -10.10
C ARG A 52 3.35 8.70 -10.56
N LYS A 53 3.76 9.60 -9.65
CA LYS A 53 4.72 10.68 -9.96
C LYS A 53 6.08 10.12 -10.40
N LYS A 54 6.59 9.09 -9.72
CA LYS A 54 7.86 8.44 -10.06
C LYS A 54 7.78 7.73 -11.40
N LEU A 55 6.68 7.01 -11.66
CA LEU A 55 6.45 6.32 -12.93
C LEU A 55 6.47 7.30 -14.11
N LEU A 56 5.72 8.41 -14.02
CA LEU A 56 5.74 9.47 -15.03
C LEU A 56 7.14 10.08 -15.24
N ALA A 57 7.87 10.31 -14.15
CA ALA A 57 9.23 10.84 -14.22
C ALA A 57 10.23 9.84 -14.81
N GLN A 58 9.97 8.53 -14.71
CA GLN A 58 10.78 7.48 -15.32
C GLN A 58 10.45 7.36 -16.81
N MET A 59 9.18 7.37 -17.20
CA MET A 59 8.77 7.34 -18.61
C MET A 59 9.38 8.49 -19.41
N ARG A 60 9.43 9.70 -18.82
CA ARG A 60 10.09 10.88 -19.42
C ARG A 60 11.60 10.77 -19.59
N ARG A 61 12.27 9.85 -18.89
CA ARG A 61 13.72 9.63 -19.01
C ARG A 61 14.08 8.58 -20.05
N VAL A 62 13.12 7.74 -20.42
CA VAL A 62 13.30 6.63 -21.37
C VAL A 62 12.87 7.03 -22.78
N GLY A 63 12.09 8.12 -22.91
CA GLY A 63 11.76 8.75 -24.19
C GLY A 63 12.70 9.87 -24.59
#